data_AF-A0A524CZX5-F1
#
_entry.id   AF-A0A524CZX5-F1
#
_cell.length_a   1.000
_cell.length_b   1.000
_cell.length_c   1.000
_cell.angle_alpha   90.00
_cell.angle_beta   90.00
_cell.angle_gamma   90.00
#
_symmetry.space_group_name_H-M   'P 1'
#
loop_
_entity.id
_entity.type
_entity.pdbx_description
1 polymer ?
#
loop_
_entity_poly.entity_id
_entity_poly.type
_entity_poly.pdbx_seq_one_letter_code
_entity_poly.pdbx_strand_id
1 'polypeptide(L)'
;MSDKDSIVKHYRCNYCNKTHEIKISKEMLEGRNKYPFPYVFLHDNIEGGEIRELLTILYIDKEGKIRGQEIQELDNDNLFSKEQLVSIVKPLFEEIERLREDNLLLKNKIEEARRKDL
;
A
#
# COMPACT_ATOMS: atom_id res chain seq x y z
N MET A 1 18.95 -10.14 -0.20
CA MET A 1 17.63 -9.78 0.35
C MET A 1 16.92 -11.09 0.64
N SER A 2 16.63 -11.42 1.89
CA SER A 2 16.10 -12.74 2.26
C SER A 2 14.59 -12.82 2.01
N ASP A 3 14.16 -13.80 1.22
CA ASP A 3 12.77 -14.17 0.90
C ASP A 3 11.88 -14.59 2.10
N LYS A 4 12.30 -14.35 3.35
CA LYS A 4 11.77 -15.08 4.51
C LYS A 4 10.56 -14.46 5.22
N ASP A 5 10.16 -13.23 4.92
CA ASP A 5 9.08 -12.55 5.67
C ASP A 5 7.99 -11.92 4.80
N SER A 6 7.46 -12.68 3.84
CA SER A 6 6.25 -12.30 3.11
C SER A 6 5.08 -13.24 3.39
N ILE A 7 3.88 -12.68 3.39
CA ILE A 7 2.62 -13.39 3.42
C ILE A 7 2.06 -13.41 2.00
N VAL A 8 1.84 -14.60 1.48
CA VAL A 8 1.22 -14.81 0.18
C VAL A 8 -0.30 -14.85 0.35
N LYS A 9 -1.02 -14.07 -0.45
CA LYS A 9 -2.48 -14.12 -0.52
C LYS A 9 -2.91 -14.35 -1.96
N HIS A 10 -3.96 -15.14 -2.09
CA HIS A 10 -4.63 -15.35 -3.37
C HIS A 10 -5.93 -14.57 -3.33
N TYR A 11 -6.19 -13.81 -4.39
CA TYR A 11 -7.45 -13.12 -4.55
C TYR A 11 -8.00 -13.40 -5.95
N ARG A 12 -9.32 -13.50 -6.05
CA ARG A 12 -10.00 -13.67 -7.32
C ARG A 12 -10.50 -12.32 -7.80
N CYS A 13 -9.92 -11.83 -8.89
CA CYS A 13 -10.39 -10.62 -9.53
C CYS A 13 -11.75 -10.91 -10.18
N ASN A 14 -12.78 -10.15 -9.79
CA ASN A 14 -14.13 -10.32 -10.36
C ASN A 14 -14.28 -9.64 -11.74
N TYR A 15 -13.29 -8.84 -12.16
CA TYR A 15 -13.26 -8.24 -13.48
C TYR A 15 -12.67 -9.23 -14.51
N CYS A 16 -11.42 -9.66 -14.34
CA CYS A 16 -10.78 -10.57 -15.30
C CYS A 16 -11.08 -12.06 -15.04
N ASN A 17 -11.82 -12.36 -13.96
CA ASN A 17 -12.16 -13.72 -13.51
C ASN A 17 -10.98 -14.65 -13.19
N LYS A 18 -9.75 -14.11 -13.09
CA LYS A 18 -8.53 -14.86 -12.76
C LYS A 18 -8.20 -14.77 -11.27
N THR A 19 -7.45 -15.76 -10.79
CA THR A 19 -6.86 -15.73 -9.46
C THR A 19 -5.44 -15.18 -9.56
N HIS A 20 -5.15 -14.18 -8.74
CA HIS A 20 -3.84 -13.55 -8.69
C HIS A 20 -3.19 -13.81 -7.33
N GLU A 21 -1.87 -13.95 -7.36
CA GLU A 21 -1.04 -14.04 -6.17
C GLU A 21 -0.49 -12.66 -5.83
N ILE A 22 -0.69 -12.22 -4.59
CA ILE A 22 -0.05 -11.03 -4.04
C ILE A 22 0.90 -11.43 -2.91
N LYS A 23 2.05 -10.76 -2.86
CA LYS A 23 3.05 -10.92 -1.80
C LYS A 23 3.08 -9.65 -0.97
N ILE A 24 2.73 -9.78 0.31
CA ILE A 24 2.70 -8.68 1.27
C ILE A 24 3.86 -8.91 2.24
N SER A 25 4.81 -8.00 2.34
CA SER A 25 5.87 -8.14 3.36
C SER A 25 5.27 -7.98 4.76
N LYS A 26 5.76 -8.75 5.74
CA LYS A 26 5.32 -8.60 7.14
C LYS A 26 5.61 -7.21 7.68
N GLU A 27 6.72 -6.60 7.25
CA GLU A 27 7.07 -5.20 7.52
C GLU A 27 5.99 -4.21 7.07
N MET A 28 5.24 -4.50 5.99
CA MET A 28 4.11 -3.66 5.59
C MET A 28 2.93 -3.76 6.56
N LEU A 29 2.84 -4.81 7.37
CA LEU A 29 1.81 -4.97 8.41
C LEU A 29 2.32 -4.44 9.76
N GLU A 30 3.59 -4.66 10.06
CA GLU A 30 4.24 -4.21 11.28
C GLU A 30 4.42 -2.68 11.25
N GLY A 31 3.94 -1.97 12.28
CA GLY A 31 4.09 -0.51 12.39
C GLY A 31 3.03 0.34 11.68
N ARG A 32 1.98 -0.26 11.09
CA ARG A 32 0.79 0.49 10.65
C ARG A 32 -0.19 0.69 11.80
N ASN A 33 -0.65 1.94 11.95
CA ASN A 33 -1.62 2.32 12.99
C ASN A 33 -3.07 2.37 12.48
N LYS A 34 -3.29 2.24 11.17
CA LYS A 34 -4.63 2.33 10.54
C LYS A 34 -4.85 1.19 9.54
N TYR A 35 -6.06 0.64 9.59
CA TYR A 35 -6.52 -0.47 8.77
C TYR A 35 -7.98 -0.29 8.35
N PRO A 36 -8.43 -0.90 7.24
CA PRO A 36 -7.59 -1.59 6.26
C PRO A 36 -6.72 -0.59 5.48
N PHE A 37 -5.55 -1.03 5.00
CA PHE A 37 -4.68 -0.21 4.17
C PHE A 37 -4.79 -0.61 2.69
N PRO A 38 -4.62 0.33 1.75
CA PRO A 38 -4.65 0.03 0.33
C PRO A 38 -3.35 -0.66 -0.12
N TYR A 39 -3.48 -1.80 -0.78
CA TYR A 39 -2.42 -2.49 -1.51
C TYR A 39 -2.74 -2.39 -3.01
N VAL A 40 -1.87 -1.72 -3.77
CA VAL A 40 -2.12 -1.36 -5.17
C VAL A 40 -1.18 -2.14 -6.08
N PHE A 41 -1.70 -2.73 -7.15
CA PHE A 41 -0.91 -3.39 -8.19
C PHE A 41 -1.66 -3.39 -9.53
N LEU A 42 -0.92 -3.66 -10.60
CA LEU A 42 -1.43 -3.74 -11.96
C LEU A 42 -1.48 -5.20 -12.41
N HIS A 43 -2.48 -5.53 -13.24
CA HIS A 43 -2.50 -6.80 -13.96
C HIS A 43 -3.32 -6.70 -15.25
N ASP A 44 -3.04 -7.59 -16.20
CA ASP A 44 -3.71 -7.56 -17.49
C ASP A 44 -5.01 -8.35 -17.48
N ASN A 45 -5.99 -7.85 -18.23
CA ASN A 45 -7.09 -8.63 -18.76
C ASN A 45 -6.91 -8.84 -20.27
N ILE A 46 -7.04 -10.09 -20.70
CA ILE A 46 -6.90 -10.46 -22.12
C ILE A 46 -8.19 -11.15 -22.50
N GLU A 47 -9.06 -10.42 -23.22
CA GLU A 47 -10.34 -10.91 -23.72
C GLU A 47 -10.47 -10.52 -25.20
N GLY A 48 -10.87 -11.47 -26.05
CA GLY A 48 -11.16 -11.18 -27.47
C GLY A 48 -9.97 -10.69 -28.32
N GLY A 49 -8.73 -10.77 -27.82
CA GLY A 49 -7.54 -10.25 -28.50
C GLY A 49 -7.19 -8.80 -28.12
N GLU A 50 -7.98 -8.17 -27.27
CA GLU A 50 -7.65 -6.88 -26.65
C GLU A 50 -6.91 -7.11 -25.32
N ILE A 51 -5.87 -6.31 -25.07
CA ILE A 51 -5.16 -6.26 -23.80
C ILE A 51 -5.60 -4.99 -23.09
N ARG A 52 -6.12 -5.15 -21.87
CA ARG A 52 -6.56 -4.05 -21.00
C ARG A 52 -5.76 -4.12 -19.72
N GLU A 53 -5.11 -3.03 -19.35
CA GLU A 53 -4.42 -2.93 -18.07
C GLU A 53 -5.42 -2.59 -16.96
N LEU A 54 -5.39 -3.34 -15.87
CA LEU A 54 -6.27 -3.14 -14.73
C LEU A 54 -5.45 -2.70 -13.51
N LEU A 55 -5.85 -1.58 -12.94
CA LEU A 55 -5.42 -1.15 -11.63
C LEU A 55 -6.32 -1.77 -10.56
N THR A 56 -5.74 -2.55 -9.66
CA THR A 56 -6.47 -3.16 -8.55
C THR A 56 -5.95 -2.64 -7.22
N ILE A 57 -6.88 -2.18 -6.37
CA ILE A 57 -6.64 -1.78 -4.99
C ILE A 57 -7.31 -2.81 -4.09
N LEU A 58 -6.53 -3.43 -3.20
CA LEU A 58 -7.03 -4.34 -2.17
C LEU A 58 -6.93 -3.68 -0.81
N TYR A 59 -8.01 -3.74 -0.04
CA TYR A 59 -8.04 -3.24 1.33
C TYR A 59 -7.64 -4.35 2.30
N ILE A 60 -6.42 -4.28 2.82
CA ILE A 60 -5.81 -5.32 3.65
C ILE A 60 -5.89 -4.95 5.14
N ASP A 61 -6.36 -5.86 5.98
CA ASP A 61 -6.35 -5.69 7.44
C ASP A 61 -5.01 -6.10 8.11
N LYS A 62 -4.95 -5.97 9.43
CA LYS A 62 -3.75 -6.29 10.22
C LYS A 62 -3.36 -7.77 10.17
N GLU A 63 -4.30 -8.67 9.89
CA GLU A 63 -4.05 -10.10 9.71
C GLU A 63 -3.71 -10.45 8.25
N GLY A 64 -3.58 -9.46 7.36
CA GLY A 64 -3.34 -9.67 5.94
C GLY A 64 -4.57 -10.20 5.19
N LYS A 65 -5.77 -10.06 5.73
CA LYS A 65 -7.02 -10.45 5.03
C LYS A 65 -7.49 -9.32 4.14
N ILE A 66 -7.95 -9.67 2.95
CA ILE A 66 -8.58 -8.76 2.00
C ILE A 66 -10.02 -8.51 2.47
N ARG A 67 -10.35 -7.24 2.72
CA ARG A 67 -11.67 -6.77 3.20
C ARG A 67 -12.50 -6.10 2.12
N GLY A 68 -11.88 -5.71 1.03
CA GLY A 68 -12.53 -5.11 -0.13
C GLY A 68 -11.57 -5.02 -1.30
N GLN A 69 -12.13 -4.77 -2.48
CA GLN A 69 -11.36 -4.54 -3.69
C GLN A 69 -12.01 -3.45 -4.54
N GLU A 70 -11.18 -2.65 -5.20
CA GLU A 70 -11.55 -1.72 -6.26
C GLU A 70 -10.73 -2.06 -7.48
N ILE A 71 -11.36 -2.12 -8.65
CA ILE A 71 -10.70 -2.42 -9.92
C ILE A 71 -11.10 -1.34 -10.90
N GLN A 72 -10.11 -0.80 -11.60
CA GLN A 72 -10.32 0.18 -12.64
C GLN A 72 -9.54 -0.23 -13.90
N GLU A 73 -10.21 -0.16 -15.04
CA GLU A 73 -9.56 -0.25 -16.34
C GLU A 73 -8.83 1.06 -16.62
N LEU A 74 -7.55 0.95 -16.98
CA LEU A 74 -6.74 2.09 -17.32
C LEU A 74 -7.04 2.51 -18.77
N ASP A 75 -7.82 3.57 -18.91
CA ASP A 75 -7.93 4.31 -20.17
C ASP A 75 -6.89 5.44 -20.20
N ASN A 76 -6.40 5.78 -21.40
CA ASN A 76 -5.21 6.59 -21.69
C ASN A 76 -5.11 7.97 -20.98
N ASP A 77 -6.16 8.48 -20.35
CA ASP A 77 -6.20 9.86 -19.86
C ASP A 77 -6.30 10.04 -18.32
N ASN A 78 -6.59 9.01 -17.51
CA ASN A 78 -6.57 9.14 -16.04
C ASN A 78 -6.33 7.80 -15.31
N LEU A 79 -5.15 7.68 -14.66
CA LEU A 79 -4.73 6.48 -13.94
C LEU A 79 -5.51 6.19 -12.64
N PHE A 80 -6.12 7.21 -12.03
CA PHE A 80 -6.81 7.08 -10.74
C PHE A 80 -8.05 7.99 -10.71
N SER A 81 -9.14 7.52 -10.09
CA SER A 81 -10.24 8.42 -9.72
C SER A 81 -9.80 9.41 -8.63
N LYS A 82 -10.55 10.51 -8.46
CA LYS A 82 -10.28 11.49 -7.39
C LYS A 82 -10.36 10.84 -6.01
N GLU A 83 -11.33 9.94 -5.81
CA GLU A 83 -11.53 9.21 -4.57
C GLU A 83 -10.35 8.28 -4.28
N GLN A 84 -9.84 7.58 -5.30
CA GLN A 84 -8.67 6.72 -5.19
C GLN A 84 -7.41 7.51 -4.89
N LEU A 85 -7.19 8.64 -5.57
CA LEU A 85 -6.08 9.56 -5.28
C LEU A 85 -6.13 9.99 -3.82
N VAL A 86 -7.29 10.43 -3.32
CA VAL A 86 -7.44 10.80 -1.91
C VAL A 86 -7.15 9.62 -0.98
N SER A 87 -7.59 8.41 -1.33
CA SER A 87 -7.36 7.20 -0.53
C SER A 87 -5.89 6.79 -0.45
N ILE A 88 -5.10 7.05 -1.50
CA ILE A 88 -3.66 6.77 -1.57
C ILE A 88 -2.85 7.89 -0.90
N VAL A 89 -3.19 9.13 -1.23
CA VAL A 89 -2.43 10.32 -0.84
C VAL A 89 -2.60 10.62 0.65
N LYS A 90 -3.80 10.44 1.21
CA LYS A 90 -4.05 10.73 2.63
C LYS A 90 -3.16 9.90 3.59
N PRO A 91 -3.07 8.56 3.47
CA PRO A 91 -2.13 7.78 4.27
C PRO A 91 -0.66 8.21 4.11
N LEU A 92 -0.25 8.60 2.90
CA LEU A 92 1.12 9.08 2.65
C LEU A 92 1.40 10.39 3.38
N PHE A 93 0.46 11.34 3.37
CA PHE A 93 0.58 12.57 4.15
C PHE A 93 0.65 12.30 5.67
N GLU A 94 -0.17 11.38 6.18
CA GLU A 94 -0.13 11.00 7.60
C GLU A 94 1.21 10.35 7.99
N GLU A 95 1.81 9.55 7.11
CA GLU A 95 3.17 9.01 7.30
C GLU A 95 4.24 10.11 7.29
N ILE A 96 4.15 11.07 6.36
CA ILE A 96 5.08 12.20 6.27
C ILE A 96 5.07 13.02 7.56
N GLU A 97 3.88 13.31 8.11
CA GLU A 97 3.79 14.07 9.37
C GLU A 97 4.36 13.30 10.56
N ARG A 98 4.06 12.00 10.69
CA ARG A 98 4.68 11.16 11.73
C ARG A 98 6.21 11.15 11.62
N LEU A 99 6.75 10.98 10.41
CA LEU A 99 8.21 11.00 10.19
C LEU A 99 8.83 12.36 10.52
N ARG A 100 8.10 13.47 10.29
CA ARG A 100 8.53 14.82 10.70
C ARG A 100 8.60 14.94 12.23
N GLU A 101 7.57 14.48 12.94
CA GLU A 101 7.53 14.48 14.40
C GLU A 101 8.66 13.64 15.01
N ASP A 102 8.86 12.42 14.50
CA ASP A 102 9.95 11.54 14.94
C ASP A 102 11.32 12.18 14.70
N ASN A 103 11.52 12.82 13.54
CA ASN A 103 12.77 13.52 13.23
C ASN A 103 13.04 14.66 14.22
N LEU A 104 12.02 15.44 14.57
CA LEU A 104 12.12 16.53 15.53
C LEU A 104 12.46 15.99 16.93
N LEU A 105 11.76 14.94 17.37
CA LEU A 105 12.01 14.30 18.66
C LEU A 105 13.44 13.77 18.76
N LEU A 106 13.93 13.10 17.71
CA LEU A 106 15.28 12.55 17.66
C LEU A 106 16.34 13.66 17.67
N LYS A 107 16.12 14.75 16.94
CA LYS A 107 17.01 15.93 16.98
C LYS A 107 17.12 16.50 18.40
N ASN A 108 16.00 16.67 19.09
CA ASN A 108 16.00 17.16 20.47
C ASN A 108 16.75 16.22 21.41
N LYS A 109 16.54 14.90 21.30
CA LYS A 109 17.27 13.91 22.09
C LYS A 109 18.78 13.94 21.84
N ILE A 110 19.20 14.13 20.59
CA ILE A 110 20.62 14.27 20.23
C ILE A 110 21.22 15.53 20.87
N GLU A 111 20.50 16.66 20.84
CA GLU A 111 20.97 17.88 21.50
C GLU A 111 21.09 17.71 23.02
N GLU A 112 20.10 17.09 23.67
CA GLU A 112 20.14 16.82 25.11
C GLU A 112 21.29 15.90 25.50
N ALA A 113 21.56 14.85 24.71
CA ALA A 113 22.68 13.95 24.94
C ALA A 113 24.03 14.68 24.78
N ARG A 114 24.18 15.49 23.72
CA ARG A 114 25.38 16.31 23.51
C ARG A 114 25.64 17.30 24.65
N ARG A 115 24.59 17.82 25.28
CA ARG A 115 24.71 18.72 26.45
C ARG A 115 25.08 17.98 27.74
N LYS A 116 24.85 16.67 27.84
CA LYS A 116 25.19 15.83 29.00
C LYS A 116 26.62 15.28 28.96
N ASP A 117 27.23 15.23 27.78
CA ASP A 117 28.62 14.80 27.56
C ASP A 117 29.63 15.98 27.63
N LEU A 118 29.17 17.19 27.99
CA LEU A 118 29.95 18.40 28.29
C LEU A 118 29.88 18.71 29.79
#